data_AF-A0A9E2A899-F1
#
_entry.id   AF-A0A9E2A899-F1
#
_cell.length_a   1.000
_cell.length_b   1.000
_cell.length_c   1.000
_cell.angle_alpha   90.00
_cell.angle_beta   90.00
_cell.angle_gamma   90.00
#
_symmetry.space_group_name_H-M   'P 1'
#
loop_
_entity.id
_entity.type
_entity.pdbx_description
1 polymer ?
#
loop_
_entity_poly.entity_id
_entity_poly.type
_entity_poly.pdbx_seq_one_letter_code
_entity_poly.pdbx_strand_id
1 'polypeptide(L)'
;MVPIVVDIEASGFGRGSYPLEIGLVFPDGSRHCFLIAPARDWTHWDEGAEKLHGISRALLASHGRPLQDVAWRLNELLRNKTAYSDAWSFDLSWMGKLFDAANMYQAFRIAALTELLDEDQLDRWDSVKQAVSEELGLRRHRASGDALILQETWRRVSRQPA
;
A
#
# COMPACT_ATOMS: atom_id res chain seq x y z
N MET A 1 9.41 -9.61 -15.00
CA MET A 1 8.81 -8.27 -15.14
C MET A 1 8.71 -7.68 -13.75
N VAL A 2 8.93 -6.38 -13.57
CA VAL A 2 8.81 -5.75 -12.25
C VAL A 2 7.34 -5.75 -11.81
N PRO A 3 7.00 -6.07 -10.55
CA PRO A 3 5.62 -6.06 -10.09
C PRO A 3 5.08 -4.64 -9.85
N ILE A 4 3.76 -4.49 -9.98
CA ILE A 4 3.05 -3.36 -9.37
C ILE A 4 2.99 -3.63 -7.88
N VAL A 5 3.47 -2.69 -7.06
CA VAL A 5 3.43 -2.83 -5.61
C VAL A 5 2.39 -1.88 -5.03
N VAL A 6 1.64 -2.37 -4.05
CA VAL A 6 0.68 -1.60 -3.26
C VAL A 6 1.08 -1.63 -1.80
N ASP A 7 0.85 -0.52 -1.13
CA ASP A 7 0.92 -0.38 0.32
C ASP A 7 -0.26 0.47 0.80
N ILE A 8 -0.74 0.23 2.02
CA ILE A 8 -1.91 0.89 2.59
C ILE A 8 -1.64 1.30 4.03
N GLU A 9 -1.73 2.61 4.31
CA GLU A 9 -1.76 3.10 5.68
C GLU A 9 -3.20 3.06 6.21
N ALA A 10 -3.38 2.61 7.45
CA ALA A 10 -4.70 2.39 8.02
C ALA A 10 -4.92 3.17 9.31
N SER A 11 -6.19 3.26 9.73
CA SER A 11 -6.61 3.88 10.99
C SER A 11 -6.18 3.10 12.24
N GLY A 12 -5.31 2.09 12.09
CA GLY A 12 -4.89 1.12 13.09
C GLY A 12 -4.77 -0.30 12.54
N PHE A 13 -4.19 -1.20 13.35
CA PHE A 13 -3.89 -2.59 12.95
C PHE A 13 -4.93 -3.62 13.44
N GLY A 14 -5.97 -3.16 14.13
CA GLY A 14 -6.98 -4.00 14.78
C GLY A 14 -8.28 -4.18 14.00
N ARG A 15 -9.17 -5.01 14.55
CA ARG A 15 -10.52 -5.23 14.02
C ARG A 15 -11.27 -3.90 13.92
N GLY A 16 -11.78 -3.60 12.74
CA GLY A 16 -12.56 -2.39 12.49
C GLY A 16 -11.78 -1.25 11.86
N SER A 17 -10.44 -1.33 11.76
CA SER A 17 -9.64 -0.31 11.08
C SER A 17 -9.91 -0.24 9.57
N TYR A 18 -9.65 0.92 8.97
CA TYR A 18 -9.98 1.22 7.57
C TYR A 18 -8.82 1.96 6.88
N PRO A 19 -8.74 1.93 5.54
CA PRO A 19 -7.64 2.56 4.82
C PRO A 19 -7.71 4.09 4.90
N LEU A 20 -6.57 4.72 5.12
CA LEU A 20 -6.38 6.17 5.15
C LEU A 20 -5.62 6.67 3.93
N GLU A 21 -4.63 5.91 3.49
CA GLU A 21 -3.81 6.20 2.31
C GLU A 21 -3.56 4.92 1.52
N ILE A 22 -3.60 5.00 0.19
CA ILE A 22 -3.19 3.90 -0.70
C ILE A 22 -2.09 4.40 -1.61
N GLY A 23 -0.98 3.67 -1.64
CA GLY A 23 0.20 3.94 -2.45
C GLY A 23 0.40 2.86 -3.50
N LEU A 24 0.78 3.26 -4.71
CA LEU A 24 1.12 2.34 -5.80
C LEU A 24 2.45 2.73 -6.44
N VAL A 25 3.24 1.74 -6.81
CA VAL A 25 4.42 1.89 -7.67
C VAL A 25 4.32 0.92 -8.84
N PHE A 26 4.42 1.46 -10.05
CA PHE A 26 4.29 0.71 -11.31
C PHE A 26 5.67 0.28 -11.86
N PRO A 27 5.71 -0.65 -12.82
CA PRO A 27 6.97 -1.15 -13.40
C PRO A 27 7.81 -0.06 -14.09
N ASP A 28 7.15 0.96 -14.62
CA ASP A 28 7.75 2.12 -15.29
C ASP A 28 8.28 3.19 -14.30
N GLY A 29 8.15 2.95 -13.00
CA GLY A 29 8.55 3.85 -11.94
C GLY A 29 7.53 4.95 -11.62
N SER A 30 6.38 4.98 -12.30
CA SER A 30 5.29 5.89 -11.93
C SER A 30 4.73 5.53 -10.55
N ARG A 31 4.35 6.55 -9.79
CA ARG A 31 3.87 6.44 -8.41
C ARG A 31 2.54 7.15 -8.27
N HIS A 32 1.62 6.51 -7.56
CA HIS A 32 0.32 7.07 -7.22
C HIS A 32 0.09 7.02 -5.72
N CYS A 33 -0.56 8.04 -5.17
CA CYS A 33 -0.84 8.14 -3.74
C CYS A 33 -2.21 8.79 -3.54
N PHE A 34 -3.08 8.16 -2.76
CA PHE A 34 -4.44 8.63 -2.52
C PHE A 34 -4.74 8.66 -1.03
N LEU A 35 -4.87 9.85 -0.45
CA LEU A 35 -5.50 10.02 0.86
C LEU A 35 -7.02 9.87 0.71
N ILE A 36 -7.65 9.14 1.63
CA ILE A 36 -9.06 8.77 1.56
C ILE A 36 -9.83 9.55 2.64
N ALA A 37 -10.86 10.28 2.23
CA ALA A 37 -11.85 10.82 3.18
C ALA A 37 -12.64 9.64 3.76
N PRO A 38 -12.62 9.42 5.09
CA PRO A 38 -13.28 8.26 5.69
C PRO A 38 -14.79 8.26 5.43
N ALA A 39 -15.38 7.07 5.26
CA ALA A 39 -16.83 6.94 5.27
C ALA A 39 -17.41 7.40 6.62
N ARG A 40 -18.68 7.82 6.63
CA ARG A 40 -19.32 8.39 7.82
C ARG A 40 -19.36 7.43 9.01
N ASP A 41 -19.49 6.14 8.73
CA ASP A 41 -19.57 5.05 9.70
C ASP A 41 -18.19 4.47 10.09
N TRP A 42 -17.11 4.93 9.45
CA TRP A 42 -15.75 4.55 9.79
C TRP A 42 -15.24 5.34 10.99
N THR A 43 -15.40 4.77 12.19
CA THR A 43 -15.13 5.46 13.46
C THR A 43 -13.88 4.98 14.20
N HIS A 44 -13.34 3.82 13.85
CA HIS A 44 -12.09 3.31 14.42
C HIS A 44 -10.95 4.35 14.30
N TRP A 45 -10.11 4.44 15.32
CA TRP A 45 -8.90 5.26 15.28
C TRP A 45 -7.91 4.80 16.33
N ASP A 46 -6.65 4.66 15.92
CA ASP A 46 -5.54 4.32 16.78
C ASP A 46 -4.53 5.47 16.77
N GLU A 47 -4.25 6.06 17.94
CA GLU A 47 -3.32 7.19 18.07
C GLU A 47 -1.87 6.79 17.76
N GLY A 48 -1.52 5.51 17.98
CA GLY A 48 -0.22 4.96 17.63
C GLY A 48 -0.03 4.92 16.12
N ALA A 49 -1.04 4.47 15.38
CA ALA A 49 -1.07 4.49 13.92
C ALA A 49 -1.03 5.92 13.38
N GLU A 50 -1.80 6.86 13.94
CA GLU A 50 -1.71 8.28 13.56
C GLU A 50 -0.29 8.82 13.74
N LYS A 51 0.38 8.52 14.85
CA LYS A 51 1.74 8.94 15.11
C LYS A 51 2.75 8.30 14.15
N LEU A 52 2.56 7.02 13.83
CA LEU A 52 3.43 6.25 12.94
C LEU A 52 3.35 6.75 11.49
N HIS A 53 2.13 6.85 10.96
CA HIS A 53 1.88 7.24 9.57
C HIS A 53 1.92 8.78 9.37
N GLY A 54 1.72 9.54 10.45
CA GLY A 54 1.61 11.00 10.40
C GLY A 54 0.34 11.48 9.69
N ILE A 55 -0.71 10.66 9.68
CA ILE A 55 -1.98 10.93 9.00
C ILE A 55 -3.05 11.17 10.07
N SER A 56 -3.37 12.44 10.30
CA SER A 56 -4.41 12.85 11.26
C SER A 56 -5.80 12.88 10.63
N ARG A 57 -6.85 12.81 11.46
CA ARG A 57 -8.23 13.03 11.00
C ARG A 57 -8.42 14.40 10.33
N ALA A 58 -7.76 15.43 10.85
CA ALA A 58 -7.81 16.77 10.27
C ALA A 58 -7.17 16.81 8.87
N LEU A 59 -6.07 16.07 8.66
CA LEU A 59 -5.44 15.93 7.35
C LEU A 59 -6.40 15.27 6.35
N LEU A 60 -7.05 14.18 6.76
CA LEU A 60 -8.02 13.46 5.92
C LEU A 60 -9.27 14.30 5.62
N ALA A 61 -9.77 15.06 6.60
CA ALA A 61 -10.90 15.96 6.38
C ALA A 61 -10.57 17.08 5.38
N SER A 62 -9.32 17.52 5.35
CA SER A 62 -8.90 18.65 4.51
C SER A 62 -8.40 18.22 3.11
N HIS A 63 -7.78 17.05 3.01
CA HIS A 63 -7.08 16.60 1.80
C HIS A 63 -7.52 15.21 1.30
N GLY A 64 -8.33 14.50 2.07
CA GLY A 64 -8.86 13.20 1.69
C GLY A 64 -9.78 13.31 0.49
N ARG A 65 -9.63 12.37 -0.44
CA ARG A 65 -10.51 12.25 -1.60
C ARG A 65 -11.75 11.44 -1.25
N PRO A 66 -12.90 11.73 -1.87
CA PRO A 66 -14.06 10.85 -1.75
C PRO A 66 -13.68 9.40 -2.09
N LEU A 67 -14.09 8.46 -1.24
CA LEU A 67 -13.74 7.06 -1.39
C LEU A 67 -14.16 6.48 -2.76
N GLN A 68 -15.24 7.01 -3.38
CA GLN A 68 -15.68 6.61 -4.71
C GLN A 68 -14.70 7.07 -5.81
N ASP A 69 -14.11 8.27 -5.68
CA ASP A 69 -13.06 8.74 -6.61
C ASP A 69 -11.83 7.86 -6.50
N VAL A 70 -11.44 7.47 -5.29
CA VAL A 70 -10.29 6.59 -5.06
C VAL A 70 -10.54 5.19 -5.64
N ALA A 71 -11.66 4.55 -5.31
CA ALA A 71 -12.03 3.23 -5.83
C ALA A 71 -12.10 3.21 -7.38
N TRP A 72 -12.68 4.25 -7.98
CA TRP A 72 -12.73 4.40 -9.45
C TRP A 72 -11.33 4.51 -10.05
N ARG A 73 -10.46 5.36 -9.50
CA ARG A 73 -9.07 5.53 -9.98
C ARG A 73 -8.26 4.25 -9.86
N LEU A 74 -8.39 3.53 -8.75
CA LEU A 74 -7.72 2.24 -8.55
C LEU A 74 -8.16 1.25 -9.62
N ASN A 75 -9.46 1.17 -9.90
CA ASN A 75 -9.96 0.33 -10.97
C ASN A 75 -9.40 0.74 -12.34
N GLU A 76 -9.32 2.02 -12.66
CA GLU A 76 -8.76 2.47 -13.95
C GLU A 76 -7.27 2.17 -14.08
N LEU A 77 -6.50 2.37 -13.01
CA LEU A 77 -5.06 2.11 -12.98
C LEU A 77 -4.72 0.62 -13.01
N LEU A 78 -5.49 -0.20 -12.29
CA LEU A 78 -5.17 -1.60 -12.01
C LEU A 78 -6.03 -2.61 -12.78
N ARG A 79 -6.96 -2.17 -13.64
CA ARG A 79 -7.88 -3.07 -14.37
C ARG A 79 -7.16 -4.27 -14.98
N ASN A 80 -7.60 -5.48 -14.61
CA ASN A 80 -7.04 -6.76 -15.05
C ASN A 80 -5.55 -6.96 -14.73
N LYS A 81 -5.02 -6.27 -13.71
CA LYS A 81 -3.65 -6.41 -13.20
C LYS A 81 -3.66 -7.02 -11.80
N THR A 82 -2.48 -7.42 -11.35
CA THR A 82 -2.21 -7.83 -9.96
C THR A 82 -1.29 -6.79 -9.32
N ALA A 83 -1.69 -6.28 -8.16
CA ALA A 83 -0.82 -5.50 -7.27
C ALA A 83 -0.34 -6.40 -6.12
N TYR A 84 0.92 -6.26 -5.74
CA TYR A 84 1.58 -7.11 -4.74
C TYR A 84 1.84 -6.33 -3.46
N SER A 85 1.62 -6.97 -2.31
CA SER A 85 1.78 -6.38 -0.98
C SER A 85 2.61 -7.31 -0.07
N ASP A 86 3.42 -6.75 0.83
CA ASP A 86 4.12 -7.51 1.88
C ASP A 86 3.24 -7.76 3.13
N ALA A 87 2.09 -7.09 3.23
CA ALA A 87 1.07 -7.24 4.27
C ALA A 87 -0.28 -7.73 3.70
N TRP A 88 -0.23 -8.66 2.74
CA TRP A 88 -1.36 -9.09 1.90
C TRP A 88 -2.71 -9.25 2.61
N SER A 89 -2.74 -9.92 3.76
CA SER A 89 -4.00 -10.18 4.49
C SER A 89 -4.67 -8.91 5.02
N PHE A 90 -3.89 -7.93 5.46
CA PHE A 90 -4.39 -6.64 5.91
C PHE A 90 -4.81 -5.78 4.73
N ASP A 91 -3.97 -5.66 3.71
CA ASP A 91 -4.24 -4.82 2.55
C ASP A 91 -5.46 -5.29 1.75
N LEU A 92 -5.62 -6.61 1.60
CA LEU A 92 -6.81 -7.17 0.97
C LEU A 92 -8.09 -6.83 1.75
N SER A 93 -8.03 -6.88 3.09
CA SER A 93 -9.16 -6.52 3.97
C SER A 93 -9.52 -5.04 3.85
N TRP A 94 -8.53 -4.15 3.90
CA TRP A 94 -8.74 -2.71 3.77
C TRP A 94 -9.20 -2.31 2.37
N MET A 95 -8.65 -2.92 1.33
CA MET A 95 -9.12 -2.74 -0.04
C MET A 95 -10.59 -3.18 -0.18
N GLY A 96 -10.94 -4.33 0.40
CA GLY A 96 -12.33 -4.81 0.46
C GLY A 96 -13.27 -3.79 1.10
N LYS A 97 -12.88 -3.20 2.25
CA LYS A 97 -13.68 -2.14 2.91
C LYS A 97 -13.87 -0.91 2.04
N LEU A 98 -12.82 -0.47 1.34
CA LEU A 98 -12.91 0.66 0.43
C LEU A 98 -13.94 0.38 -0.69
N PHE A 99 -13.85 -0.78 -1.34
CA PHE A 99 -14.73 -1.12 -2.46
C PHE A 99 -16.17 -1.38 -2.03
N ASP A 100 -16.37 -1.98 -0.85
CA ASP A 100 -17.69 -2.16 -0.24
C ASP A 100 -18.34 -0.80 0.06
N ALA A 101 -17.63 0.10 0.76
CA ALA A 101 -18.12 1.45 1.05
C ALA A 101 -18.35 2.30 -0.21
N ALA A 102 -17.56 2.05 -1.26
CA ALA A 102 -17.72 2.71 -2.56
C ALA A 102 -18.88 2.14 -3.39
N ASN A 103 -19.45 1.00 -2.98
CA ASN A 103 -20.43 0.24 -3.74
C ASN A 103 -19.93 -0.06 -5.18
N MET A 104 -18.68 -0.52 -5.28
CA MET A 104 -18.00 -0.81 -6.55
C MET A 104 -17.36 -2.20 -6.54
N TYR A 105 -17.31 -2.85 -7.70
CA TYR A 105 -16.53 -4.08 -7.86
C TYR A 105 -15.06 -3.76 -8.08
N GLN A 106 -14.18 -4.44 -7.35
CA GLN A 106 -12.74 -4.41 -7.59
C GLN A 106 -12.41 -5.13 -8.92
N ALA A 107 -11.78 -4.43 -9.86
CA ALA A 107 -11.47 -4.93 -11.20
C ALA A 107 -10.03 -5.45 -11.35
N PHE A 108 -9.36 -5.74 -10.23
CA PHE A 108 -7.95 -6.14 -10.14
C PHE A 108 -7.73 -7.11 -8.99
N ARG A 109 -6.54 -7.71 -8.89
CA ARG A 109 -6.18 -8.64 -7.80
C ARG A 109 -5.12 -8.03 -6.88
N ILE A 110 -5.18 -8.40 -5.60
CA ILE A 110 -4.09 -8.19 -4.64
C ILE A 110 -3.52 -9.57 -4.27
N ALA A 111 -2.21 -9.73 -4.37
CA ALA A 111 -1.49 -10.98 -4.10
C ALA A 111 -0.33 -10.72 -3.13
N ALA A 112 0.19 -11.78 -2.50
CA ALA A 112 1.32 -11.64 -1.60
C ALA A 112 2.62 -11.45 -2.41
N LEU A 113 3.43 -10.47 -2.03
CA LEU A 113 4.71 -10.20 -2.69
C LEU A 113 5.68 -11.37 -2.58
N THR A 114 5.56 -12.17 -1.52
CA THR A 114 6.31 -13.41 -1.31
C THR A 114 6.04 -14.47 -2.37
N GLU A 115 4.92 -14.43 -3.09
CA GLU A 115 4.65 -15.32 -4.23
C GLU A 115 5.62 -15.09 -5.41
N LEU A 116 6.34 -13.96 -5.42
CA LEU A 116 7.32 -13.61 -6.45
C LEU A 116 8.77 -13.94 -6.06
N LEU A 117 8.99 -14.53 -4.89
CA LEU A 117 10.31 -14.72 -4.31
C LEU A 117 10.59 -16.22 -4.13
N ASP A 118 11.82 -16.63 -4.43
CA ASP A 118 12.36 -17.94 -4.04
C ASP A 118 12.96 -17.89 -2.62
N GLU A 119 13.39 -19.05 -2.11
CA GLU A 119 13.97 -19.17 -0.77
C GLU A 119 15.22 -18.28 -0.58
N ASP A 120 16.14 -18.28 -1.55
CA ASP A 120 17.36 -17.46 -1.51
C ASP A 120 17.08 -15.95 -1.54
N GLN A 121 16.00 -15.53 -2.20
CA GLN A 121 15.54 -14.15 -2.24
C GLN A 121 14.84 -13.73 -0.94
N LEU A 122 14.04 -14.64 -0.35
CA LEU A 122 13.40 -14.42 0.94
C LEU A 122 14.44 -14.26 2.07
N ASP A 123 15.47 -15.11 2.08
CA ASP A 123 16.53 -15.05 3.10
C ASP A 123 17.30 -13.72 3.07
N ARG A 124 17.41 -13.08 1.90
CA ARG A 124 18.06 -11.78 1.75
C ARG A 124 17.12 -10.59 1.96
N TRP A 125 15.81 -10.81 1.97
CA TRP A 125 14.78 -9.78 1.90
C TRP A 125 14.95 -8.69 2.95
N ASP A 126 15.02 -9.06 4.23
CA ASP A 126 15.05 -8.08 5.33
C ASP A 126 16.31 -7.21 5.29
N SER A 127 17.47 -7.82 5.04
CA SER A 127 18.74 -7.09 4.93
C SER A 127 18.74 -6.09 3.77
N VAL A 128 18.17 -6.49 2.62
CA VAL A 128 18.07 -5.61 1.44
C VAL A 128 17.02 -4.53 1.66
N LYS A 129 15.88 -4.84 2.29
CA LYS A 129 14.82 -3.87 2.64
C LYS A 129 15.35 -2.79 3.56
N GLN A 130 16.16 -3.16 4.55
CA GLN A 130 16.82 -2.20 5.43
C GLN A 130 17.77 -1.29 4.64
N ALA A 131 18.65 -1.86 3.81
CA ALA A 131 19.61 -1.08 3.01
C ALA A 131 18.90 -0.11 2.04
N VAL A 132 17.83 -0.55 1.38
CA VAL A 132 16.99 0.30 0.51
C VAL A 132 16.35 1.43 1.32
N SER A 133 15.80 1.12 2.49
CA SER A 133 15.15 2.13 3.35
C SER A 133 16.13 3.21 3.81
N GLU A 134 17.34 2.81 4.21
CA GLU A 134 18.42 3.73 4.60
C GLU A 134 18.88 4.61 3.43
N GLU A 135 19.06 4.02 2.24
CA GLU A 135 19.49 4.74 1.04
C GLU A 135 18.45 5.77 0.56
N LEU A 136 17.17 5.39 0.56
CA LEU A 136 16.09 6.29 0.13
C LEU A 136 15.78 7.37 1.18
N GLY A 137 16.14 7.14 2.45
CA GLY A 137 16.04 8.13 3.52
C GLY A 137 14.61 8.64 3.77
N LEU A 138 13.59 7.85 3.43
CA LEU A 138 12.19 8.21 3.59
C LEU A 138 11.82 8.19 5.07
N ARG A 139 11.56 9.37 5.65
CA ARG A 139 11.41 9.54 7.11
C ARG A 139 10.02 9.25 7.68
N ARG A 140 8.99 9.11 6.84
CA ARG A 140 7.59 8.87 7.26
C ARG A 140 7.02 7.70 6.46
N HIS A 141 6.28 6.83 7.15
CA HIS A 141 5.44 5.79 6.55
C HIS A 141 4.34 6.46 5.74
N ARG A 142 4.58 6.57 4.44
CA ARG A 142 3.63 7.08 3.46
C ARG A 142 3.52 6.02 2.41
N ALA A 143 2.30 5.65 2.05
CA ALA A 143 2.08 4.42 1.31
C ALA A 143 2.87 4.34 -0.01
N SER A 144 2.97 5.45 -0.76
CA SER A 144 3.74 5.46 -2.02
C SER A 144 5.25 5.39 -1.85
N GLY A 145 5.76 5.81 -0.68
CA GLY A 145 7.16 5.65 -0.29
C GLY A 145 7.47 4.22 0.14
N ASP A 146 6.58 3.64 0.95
CA ASP A 146 6.71 2.27 1.44
C ASP A 146 6.59 1.27 0.28
N ALA A 147 5.63 1.46 -0.62
CA ALA A 147 5.54 0.69 -1.87
C ALA A 147 6.79 0.83 -2.77
N LEU A 148 7.47 1.98 -2.76
CA LEU A 148 8.73 2.16 -3.51
C LEU A 148 9.87 1.37 -2.88
N ILE A 149 10.00 1.42 -1.54
CA ILE A 149 10.98 0.62 -0.80
C ILE A 149 10.78 -0.87 -1.13
N LEU A 150 9.54 -1.35 -1.11
CA LEU A 150 9.21 -2.74 -1.43
C LEU A 150 9.57 -3.12 -2.87
N GLN A 151 9.23 -2.27 -3.86
CA GLN A 151 9.58 -2.57 -5.26
C GLN A 151 11.09 -2.57 -5.50
N GLU A 152 11.83 -1.62 -4.91
CA GLU A 152 13.29 -1.57 -5.01
C GLU A 152 13.96 -2.73 -4.28
N THR A 153 13.41 -3.17 -3.15
CA THR A 153 13.84 -4.37 -2.45
C THR A 153 13.70 -5.59 -3.35
N TRP A 154 12.51 -5.77 -3.95
CA TRP A 154 12.25 -6.84 -4.92
C TRP A 154 13.25 -6.79 -6.09
N ARG A 155 13.46 -5.61 -6.70
CA ARG A 155 14.41 -5.44 -7.81
C ARG A 155 15.83 -5.85 -7.43
N ARG A 156 16.27 -5.57 -6.20
CA ARG A 156 17.63 -5.89 -5.74
C ARG A 156 17.79 -7.36 -5.40
N VAL A 157 16.82 -8.00 -4.75
CA VAL A 157 16.90 -9.45 -4.47
C VAL A 157 16.77 -10.28 -5.74
N SER A 158 15.98 -9.84 -6.73
CA SER A 158 15.79 -10.54 -8.00
C SER A 158 16.92 -10.33 -9.02
N ARG A 159 17.89 -9.44 -8.76
CA ARG A 159 19.13 -9.37 -9.53
C ARG A 159 20.02 -10.54 -9.08
N GLN A 160 20.36 -11.43 -10.00
CA GLN A 160 21.37 -12.45 -9.73
C GLN A 160 22.70 -11.76 -9.38
N PRO A 161 23.44 -12.23 -8.36
CA PRO A 161 24.84 -11.87 -8.24
C PRO A 161 25.54 -12.28 -9.54
N ALA A 162 26.35 -11.36 -10.09
CA ALA A 162 27.20 -11.65 -11.24
C ALA A 162 28.23 -12.74 -10.91
#